data_AF-A0A6L9LAF4-F1
#
_entry.id   AF-A0A6L9LAF4-F1
#
_cell.length_a   1.000
_cell.length_b   1.000
_cell.length_c   1.000
_cell.angle_alpha   90.00
_cell.angle_beta   90.00
_cell.angle_gamma   90.00
#
_symmetry.space_group_name_H-M   'P 1'
#
loop_
_entity.id
_entity.type
_entity.pdbx_description
1 polymer ?
#
loop_
_entity_poly.entity_id
_entity_poly.type
_entity_poly.pdbx_seq_one_letter_code
_entity_poly.pdbx_strand_id
1 'polypeptide(L)' 'MAINTLVIITGYGSISPKPVRKAYLNSSQEMAMHRFVQQNPGVRDVSVVIIDFEDELTIRPNGDIVAY' A
#
# COMPACT_ATOMS: atom_id res chain seq x y z
N MET A 1 16.68 1.58 -16.67
CA MET A 1 15.64 2.24 -15.84
C MET A 1 15.19 1.21 -14.82
N ALA A 2 15.12 1.58 -13.54
CA ALA A 2 14.81 0.62 -12.48
C ALA A 2 13.30 0.60 -12.27
N ILE A 3 12.65 -0.55 -12.45
CA ILE A 3 11.22 -0.68 -12.12
C ILE A 3 11.09 -0.61 -10.60
N ASN A 4 10.44 0.45 -10.12
CA ASN A 4 10.04 0.62 -8.74
C ASN A 4 8.64 0.02 -8.53
N THR A 5 8.38 -0.47 -7.33
CA THR A 5 7.09 -1.09 -6.99
C THR A 5 6.49 -0.41 -5.78
N LEU A 6 5.26 0.08 -5.90
CA LEU A 6 4.45 0.61 -4.80
C LEU A 6 3.39 -0.41 -4.40
N VAL A 7 3.48 -0.92 -3.18
CA VAL A 7 2.50 -1.84 -2.60
C VAL A 7 1.61 -1.07 -1.62
N ILE A 8 0.35 -0.92 -1.96
CA ILE A 8 -0.66 -0.27 -1.11
C ILE A 8 -1.50 -1.36 -0.46
N ILE A 9 -1.55 -1.35 0.87
CA ILE A 9 -2.33 -2.30 1.67
C ILE A 9 -3.41 -1.53 2.41
N THR A 10 -4.66 -1.93 2.22
CA THR A 10 -5.82 -1.40 2.94
C THR A 10 -6.42 -2.51 3.77
N GLY A 11 -6.64 -2.24 5.06
CA GLY A 11 -7.13 -3.19 6.02
C GLY A 11 -8.33 -2.67 6.79
N TYR A 12 -9.29 -3.54 7.08
CA TYR A 12 -10.42 -3.26 7.97
C TYR A 12 -10.30 -4.08 9.25
N GLY A 13 -10.41 -3.38 10.38
CA GLY A 13 -10.45 -3.98 11.70
C GLY A 13 -11.83 -4.57 12.01
N SER A 14 -11.87 -5.67 12.75
CA SER A 14 -13.16 -6.29 13.15
C SER A 14 -13.92 -5.51 14.21
N ILE A 15 -13.21 -4.70 15.02
CA ILE A 15 -13.79 -3.95 16.15
C ILE A 15 -14.11 -2.51 15.76
N SER A 16 -13.40 -1.96 14.77
CA SER A 16 -13.57 -0.59 14.32
C SER A 16 -13.60 -0.56 12.79
N PRO A 17 -14.68 -0.05 12.17
CA PRO A 17 -14.80 0.02 10.71
C PRO A 17 -13.89 1.08 10.07
N LYS A 18 -12.93 1.65 10.83
CA LYS A 18 -11.98 2.61 10.31
C LYS A 18 -10.96 1.90 9.41
N PRO A 19 -10.91 2.22 8.11
CA PRO A 19 -9.91 1.64 7.22
C PRO A 19 -8.52 2.10 7.63
N VAL A 20 -7.58 1.17 7.70
CA VAL A 20 -6.15 1.46 7.84
C VAL A 20 -5.50 1.24 6.49
N ARG A 21 -4.94 2.30 5.91
CA ARG A 21 -4.24 2.23 4.62
C ARG A 21 -2.77 2.59 4.81
N LYS A 22 -1.88 1.76 4.28
CA LYS A 22 -0.44 2.01 4.24
C LYS A 22 0.13 1.70 2.87
N ALA A 23 1.20 2.39 2.51
CA ALA A 23 1.93 2.16 1.28
C ALA A 23 3.39 1.81 1.60
N TYR A 24 3.94 0.87 0.84
CA TYR A 24 5.31 0.38 0.96
C TYR A 24 5.98 0.52 -0.40
N LEU A 25 7.11 1.21 -0.44
CA LEU A 25 7.88 1.44 -1.67
C LEU A 25 9.01 0.43 -1.76
N ASN A 26 9.23 -0.10 -2.96
CA ASN A 26 10.31 -1.05 -3.31
C ASN A 26 10.38 -2.24 -2.34
N SER A 27 9.20 -2.71 -1.93
CA SER A 27 9.04 -3.86 -1.05
C SER A 27 8.21 -4.92 -1.76
N SER A 28 8.58 -6.18 -1.62
CA SER A 28 7.75 -7.28 -2.11
C SER A 28 6.40 -7.30 -1.37
N GLN A 29 5.37 -7.80 -2.05
CA GLN A 29 4.04 -7.94 -1.48
C GLN A 29 4.05 -8.66 -0.12
N GLU A 30 4.81 -9.76 -0.02
CA GLU A 30 4.90 -10.57 1.20
C GLU A 30 5.53 -9.79 2.36
N MET A 31 6.63 -9.07 2.12
CA MET A 31 7.27 -8.25 3.14
C MET A 31 6.38 -7.08 3.59
N ALA A 32 5.73 -6.42 2.64
CA ALA A 32 4.79 -5.35 2.91
C ALA A 32 3.61 -5.84 3.75
N MET A 33 3.04 -7.00 3.40
CA MET A 33 1.94 -7.63 4.13
C MET A 33 2.33 -8.02 5.56
N HIS A 34 3.49 -8.66 5.73
CA HIS A 34 3.97 -9.05 7.05
C HIS A 34 4.16 -7.83 7.96
N ARG A 35 4.79 -6.76 7.45
CA ARG A 35 4.94 -5.49 8.18
C ARG A 35 3.59 -4.86 8.51
N PHE A 36 2.62 -4.92 7.59
CA PHE A 36 1.30 -4.35 7.78
C PHE A 36 0.52 -5.06 8.90
N VAL A 37 0.53 -6.39 8.92
CA VAL A 37 -0.14 -7.20 9.95
C VAL A 37 0.52 -7.01 11.31
N GLN A 38 1.85 -6.99 11.38
CA GLN A 38 2.58 -6.73 12.63
C GLN A 38 2.22 -5.37 13.25
N GLN A 39 2.05 -4.35 12.41
CA GLN A 39 1.70 -3.00 12.87
C GLN A 39 0.20 -2.86 13.19
N ASN A 40 -0.65 -3.77 12.71
CA ASN A 40 -2.10 -3.70 12.86
C ASN A 40 -2.69 -5.08 13.23
N PRO A 41 -2.44 -5.59 14.45
CA PRO A 41 -2.77 -6.97 14.86
C PRO A 41 -4.27 -7.28 14.99
N GLY A 42 -5.17 -6.39 14.56
CA GLY A 42 -6.63 -6.57 14.59
C GLY A 42 -7.30 -6.46 13.22
N VAL A 43 -6.52 -6.34 12.15
CA VAL A 43 -7.04 -6.30 10.78
C VAL A 43 -7.34 -7.71 10.30
N ARG A 44 -8.51 -7.91 9.69
CA ARG A 44 -8.91 -9.21 9.13
C ARG A 44 -9.14 -9.16 7.63
N ASP A 45 -9.81 -8.13 7.15
CA ASP A 45 -10.06 -7.96 5.74
C ASP A 45 -8.99 -7.05 5.15
N VAL A 46 -8.20 -7.57 4.22
CA VAL A 46 -7.05 -6.89 3.63
C VAL A 46 -7.15 -6.92 2.12
N SER A 47 -7.09 -5.74 1.52
CA SER A 47 -6.94 -5.54 0.08
C SER A 47 -5.54 -5.03 -0.22
N VAL A 48 -4.89 -5.62 -1.24
CA VAL A 48 -3.55 -5.22 -1.69
C VAL A 48 -3.64 -4.75 -3.13
N VAL A 49 -2.99 -3.63 -3.42
CA VAL A 49 -2.84 -3.07 -4.76
C VAL A 49 -1.35 -2.87 -5.02
N ILE A 50 -0.86 -3.40 -6.14
CA ILE A 50 0.54 -3.29 -6.55
C ILE A 50 0.59 -2.41 -7.79
N ILE A 51 1.47 -1.41 -7.77
CA ILE A 51 1.67 -0.47 -8.86
C ILE A 51 3.16 -0.48 -9.20
N ASP A 52 3.50 -1.02 -10.37
CA ASP A 52 4.84 -0.96 -10.92
C ASP A 52 5.00 0.33 -11.72
N PHE A 53 6.13 1.02 -11.56
CA PHE A 53 6.43 2.29 -12.23
C PHE A 53 7.94 2.45 -12.49
N GLU A 54 8.31 3.08 -13.60
CA GLU A 54 9.70 3.07 -14.06
C GLU A 54 10.56 4.23 -13.52
N ASP A 55 9.94 5.39 -13.23
CA ASP A 55 10.42 6.52 -12.43
C ASP A 55 9.41 7.67 -12.67
N GLU A 56 9.21 8.56 -11.68
CA GLU A 56 8.31 9.73 -11.72
C GLU A 56 6.79 9.45 -11.57
N LEU A 57 6.38 8.95 -10.40
CA LEU A 57 4.99 9.10 -9.95
C LEU A 57 4.81 10.48 -9.28
N THR A 58 3.98 11.34 -9.86
CA THR A 58 3.57 12.58 -9.20
C THR A 58 2.27 12.32 -8.43
N ILE A 59 2.31 12.43 -7.10
CA ILE A 59 1.10 12.42 -6.28
C ILE A 59 0.46 13.80 -6.43
N ARG A 60 -0.68 13.86 -7.13
CA ARG A 60 -1.41 15.11 -7.30
C ARG A 60 -2.06 15.53 -5.97
N PRO A 61 -2.35 16.83 -5.76
CA PRO A 61 -2.96 17.33 -4.52
C PRO A 61 -4.32 16.68 -4.17
N ASN A 62 -5.01 16.10 -5.16
CA ASN A 62 -6.25 15.37 -5.00
C ASN A 62 -6.08 13.89 -4.59
N GLY A 63 -4.83 13.42 -4.45
CA GLY A 63 -4.49 12.05 -4.08
C GLY A 63 -4.43 11.06 -5.25
N ASP A 64 -4.59 11.54 -6.49
CA ASP A 64 -4.45 10.68 -7.67
C ASP A 64 -2.96 10.42 -7.96
N ILE A 65 -2.68 9.17 -8.32
CA ILE A 65 -1.36 8.70 -8.72
C ILE A 65 -1.34 8.66 -10.24
N VAL A 66 -0.48 9.47 -10.85
CA VAL A 66 -0.33 9.54 -12.31
C VAL A 66 1.15 9.37 -12.65
N ALA A 67 1.43 8.54 -13.66
CA ALA A 67 2.73 8.54 -14.32
C ALA A 67 2.92 9.87 -15.04
N TYR A 68 4.14 10.43 -15.01
CA TYR A 68 4.46 11.65 -15.74
C TYR A 68 4.30 11.45 -17.26
#